data_AF-A0AAU6PZ44-F1
#
_entry.id   AF-A0AAU6PZ44-F1
#
_cell.length_a   1.000
_cell.length_b   1.000
_cell.length_c   1.000
_cell.angle_alpha   90.00
_cell.angle_beta   90.00
_cell.angle_gamma   90.00
#
_symmetry.space_group_name_H-M   'P 1'
#
loop_
_entity.id
_entity.type
_entity.pdbx_description
1 polymer ?
#
loop_
_entity_poly.entity_id
_entity_poly.type
_entity_poly.pdbx_seq_one_letter_code
_entity_poly.pdbx_strand_id
1 'polypeptide(L)'
;MLRLTPLLLLGLSLASAQVSIPALPPSSLPQAPAPATPAPPSPAPVLMPVPTPPETPAPAPAVPTPKPAPAAPARPVSRTPLLIQVKVNLPALVAGKKTTVPFLKTLTIPAERMTVLRQRGEISASLQQDLDAFLRPLAAPRDARFEQQEDGQWVVVQHNGLKVDAAATRAALQKALKDPKSVSVNVVVSGQVAPQRTLDFFASRGITAFLATGFTSYYGSSPERVKNIHVGAQNFKDRLFEGKVFSFNQFIGPISARNGYVAGLVIAGDQTASGVGGGICQVSTTVFRTLYGAGLGILQRQNHSYQVFYYDPQGLDATIYQPQLDLKFSNDTGGAIWFQTEWDDQEATLSITAFGKARDYQVQVDQPKTLKTVPAPKDRIIYDPALPAGQRKQVDWAAPGATIEVTRRFVRDGKTFKQDTLRSVYRPWPNIFRVGTKK
;
A
#
# COMPACT_ATOMS: atom_id res chain seq x y z
N MET A 1 48.36 -27.23 54.88
CA MET A 1 48.77 -28.64 54.73
C MET A 1 47.60 -29.42 54.17
N LEU A 2 47.85 -30.23 53.12
CA LEU A 2 46.97 -31.24 52.49
C LEU A 2 45.71 -30.71 51.76
N ARG A 3 45.25 -31.24 50.61
CA ARG A 3 45.79 -32.10 49.53
C ARG A 3 44.73 -31.99 48.40
N LEU A 4 45.16 -31.86 47.14
CA LEU A 4 44.29 -32.00 45.95
C LEU A 4 44.16 -33.48 45.54
N THR A 5 42.97 -33.90 45.12
CA THR A 5 42.75 -34.85 43.98
C THR A 5 41.28 -34.82 43.50
N PRO A 6 40.99 -35.15 42.21
CA PRO A 6 39.82 -34.68 41.46
C PRO A 6 38.68 -35.70 41.34
N LEU A 7 37.47 -35.25 40.95
CA LEU A 7 36.33 -36.11 40.64
C LEU A 7 35.84 -35.92 39.19
N LEU A 8 35.65 -37.07 38.52
CA LEU A 8 35.25 -37.30 37.14
C LEU A 8 33.82 -36.81 36.81
N LEU A 9 33.63 -36.32 35.59
CA LEU A 9 32.33 -36.08 34.95
C LEU A 9 31.66 -37.40 34.53
N LEU A 10 30.36 -37.55 34.83
CA LEU A 10 29.45 -38.48 34.15
C LEU A 10 28.42 -37.69 33.33
N GLY A 11 28.30 -38.02 32.05
CA GLY A 11 27.30 -37.46 31.13
C GLY A 11 25.95 -38.16 31.24
N LEU A 12 24.88 -37.37 31.15
CA LEU A 12 23.51 -37.84 30.97
C LEU A 12 22.98 -37.32 29.62
N SER A 13 22.55 -38.26 28.78
CA SER A 13 21.90 -37.97 27.50
C SER A 13 20.40 -37.69 27.72
N LEU A 14 19.86 -36.72 26.99
CA LEU A 14 18.42 -36.50 26.85
C LEU A 14 18.09 -36.60 25.36
N ALA A 15 17.40 -37.68 25.00
CA ALA A 15 16.81 -37.88 23.69
C ALA A 15 15.53 -37.04 23.56
N SER A 16 15.39 -36.31 22.45
CA SER A 16 14.15 -35.65 22.05
C SER A 16 13.61 -36.33 20.79
N ALA A 17 12.43 -36.91 20.89
CA ALA A 17 11.71 -37.55 19.79
C ALA A 17 11.15 -36.50 18.82
N GLN A 18 11.38 -36.67 17.52
CA GLN A 18 10.78 -35.89 16.45
C GLN A 18 9.50 -36.58 15.94
N VAL A 19 8.39 -35.85 15.95
CA VAL A 19 7.15 -36.20 15.25
C VAL A 19 7.24 -35.65 13.83
N SER A 20 7.13 -36.53 12.83
CA SER A 20 7.16 -36.19 11.41
C SER A 20 5.76 -35.82 10.90
N ILE A 21 5.63 -34.67 10.22
CA ILE A 21 4.46 -34.26 9.44
C ILE A 21 4.82 -34.39 7.94
N PRO A 22 3.98 -35.01 7.08
CA PRO A 22 4.31 -35.24 5.68
C PRO A 22 4.27 -33.95 4.85
N ALA A 23 5.21 -33.83 3.90
CA ALA A 23 5.36 -32.72 2.97
C ALA A 23 4.30 -32.77 1.84
N LEU A 24 3.75 -31.60 1.50
CA LEU A 24 2.92 -31.38 0.31
C LEU A 24 3.77 -31.42 -0.99
N PRO A 25 3.20 -31.88 -2.12
CA PRO A 25 3.91 -31.95 -3.40
C PRO A 25 4.19 -30.55 -3.99
N PRO A 26 5.26 -30.40 -4.80
CA PRO A 26 5.66 -29.11 -5.34
C PRO A 26 4.71 -28.60 -6.43
N SER A 27 4.35 -27.32 -6.32
CA SER A 27 3.59 -26.57 -7.32
C SER A 27 4.54 -26.08 -8.43
N SER A 28 4.25 -26.44 -9.69
CA SER A 28 4.95 -25.96 -10.88
C SER A 28 4.43 -24.58 -11.30
N LEU A 29 5.33 -23.59 -11.43
CA LEU A 29 5.06 -22.32 -12.13
C LEU A 29 5.87 -22.23 -13.43
N PRO A 30 5.40 -21.47 -14.45
CA PRO A 30 5.79 -21.63 -15.84
C PRO A 30 7.10 -20.92 -16.20
N GLN A 31 7.88 -21.52 -17.11
CA GLN A 31 9.06 -20.91 -17.74
C GLN A 31 8.67 -19.87 -18.80
N ALA A 32 9.41 -18.75 -18.83
CA ALA A 32 9.37 -17.77 -19.92
C ALA A 32 10.17 -18.25 -21.15
N PRO A 33 9.74 -17.95 -22.39
CA PRO A 33 10.43 -18.40 -23.60
C PRO A 33 11.66 -17.54 -23.94
N ALA A 34 12.68 -18.19 -24.49
CA ALA A 34 13.92 -17.59 -25.01
C ALA A 34 13.75 -17.08 -26.48
N PRO A 35 14.60 -16.15 -26.96
CA PRO A 35 14.46 -15.54 -28.28
C PRO A 35 15.03 -16.44 -29.40
N ALA A 36 14.38 -16.43 -30.57
CA ALA A 36 14.79 -17.19 -31.76
C ALA A 36 15.64 -16.36 -32.73
N THR A 37 16.71 -16.96 -33.25
CA THR A 37 17.60 -16.48 -34.33
C THR A 37 17.09 -16.92 -35.72
N PRO A 38 17.40 -16.19 -36.81
CA PRO A 38 16.87 -16.44 -38.16
C PRO A 38 17.72 -17.44 -38.97
N ALA A 39 17.09 -18.13 -39.93
CA ALA A 39 17.72 -19.06 -40.87
C ALA A 39 17.87 -18.45 -42.29
N PRO A 40 18.85 -18.89 -43.11
CA PRO A 40 19.17 -18.32 -44.43
C PRO A 40 18.33 -18.92 -45.60
N PRO A 41 18.36 -18.31 -46.81
CA PRO A 41 17.44 -18.64 -47.90
C PRO A 41 18.02 -19.63 -48.93
N SER A 42 17.12 -20.31 -49.68
CA SER A 42 17.45 -21.06 -50.90
C SER A 42 16.31 -20.93 -51.95
N PRO A 43 16.58 -21.18 -53.25
CA PRO A 43 16.17 -20.29 -54.34
C PRO A 43 14.87 -20.69 -55.06
N ALA A 44 14.33 -19.74 -55.82
CA ALA A 44 13.11 -19.84 -56.60
C ALA A 44 13.28 -20.58 -57.95
N PRO A 45 12.25 -21.34 -58.38
CA PRO A 45 12.00 -21.63 -59.78
C PRO A 45 10.78 -20.86 -60.34
N VAL A 46 10.70 -20.91 -61.67
CA VAL A 46 10.04 -20.04 -62.63
C VAL A 46 8.53 -20.28 -62.78
N LEU A 47 7.81 -19.21 -63.16
CA LEU A 47 6.37 -19.14 -63.48
C LEU A 47 6.00 -19.87 -64.79
N MET A 48 4.84 -20.56 -64.81
CA MET A 48 4.03 -20.87 -66.00
C MET A 48 2.52 -20.69 -65.70
N PRO A 49 1.65 -20.38 -66.69
CA PRO A 49 0.35 -19.73 -66.47
C PRO A 49 -0.89 -20.65 -66.36
N VAL A 50 -1.97 -19.99 -65.92
CA VAL A 50 -3.35 -20.37 -65.48
C VAL A 50 -4.17 -21.27 -66.43
N PRO A 51 -5.11 -22.07 -65.89
CA PRO A 51 -6.53 -21.97 -66.30
C PRO A 51 -7.53 -22.01 -65.12
N THR A 52 -8.60 -21.20 -65.21
CA THR A 52 -9.79 -21.19 -64.34
C THR A 52 -10.77 -22.31 -64.66
N PRO A 53 -11.43 -22.91 -63.65
CA PRO A 53 -12.77 -23.50 -63.85
C PRO A 53 -13.71 -23.28 -62.62
N PRO A 54 -14.98 -23.75 -62.59
CA PRO A 54 -16.17 -22.97 -62.89
C PRO A 54 -17.14 -22.81 -61.69
N GLU A 55 -18.10 -21.89 -61.80
CA GLU A 55 -19.27 -21.80 -60.90
C GLU A 55 -20.18 -23.04 -61.03
N THR A 56 -20.78 -23.48 -59.92
CA THR A 56 -21.90 -24.44 -59.89
C THR A 56 -22.68 -24.32 -58.56
N PRO A 57 -23.94 -24.78 -58.47
CA PRO A 57 -25.14 -23.99 -58.73
C PRO A 57 -26.04 -23.82 -57.47
N ALA A 58 -27.02 -22.93 -57.59
CA ALA A 58 -27.99 -22.60 -56.54
C ALA A 58 -28.86 -23.79 -56.09
N PRO A 59 -29.19 -23.91 -54.78
CA PRO A 59 -30.14 -24.90 -54.29
C PRO A 59 -31.61 -24.49 -54.50
N ALA A 60 -32.45 -25.49 -54.76
CA ALA A 60 -33.90 -25.41 -54.95
C ALA A 60 -34.67 -24.97 -53.68
N PRO A 61 -35.91 -24.42 -53.82
CA PRO A 61 -36.59 -23.70 -52.74
C PRO A 61 -37.11 -24.62 -51.61
N ALA A 62 -36.94 -24.16 -50.37
CA ALA A 62 -37.48 -24.79 -49.17
C ALA A 62 -39.00 -24.55 -49.03
N VAL A 63 -39.73 -25.60 -48.65
CA VAL A 63 -41.15 -25.56 -48.26
C VAL A 63 -41.29 -24.76 -46.94
N PRO A 64 -42.25 -23.82 -46.82
CA PRO A 64 -42.33 -22.94 -45.67
C PRO A 64 -42.89 -23.66 -44.43
N THR A 65 -42.08 -23.81 -43.39
CA THR A 65 -42.57 -24.01 -42.02
C THR A 65 -43.24 -22.72 -41.54
N PRO A 66 -44.39 -22.76 -40.84
CA PRO A 66 -45.01 -21.57 -40.28
C PRO A 66 -44.05 -20.90 -39.29
N LYS A 67 -43.67 -19.66 -39.62
CA LYS A 67 -42.92 -18.75 -38.75
C LYS A 67 -43.70 -18.61 -37.42
N PRO A 68 -43.10 -18.84 -36.24
CA PRO A 68 -43.70 -18.41 -34.99
C PRO A 68 -43.98 -16.91 -35.11
N ALA A 69 -45.21 -16.49 -34.78
CA ALA A 69 -45.59 -15.08 -34.82
C ALA A 69 -44.49 -14.26 -34.12
N PRO A 70 -44.06 -13.11 -34.68
CA PRO A 70 -43.12 -12.24 -34.00
C PRO A 70 -43.71 -11.96 -32.61
N ALA A 71 -42.97 -12.30 -31.56
CA ALA A 71 -43.32 -11.81 -30.23
C ALA A 71 -43.50 -10.30 -30.37
N ALA A 72 -44.67 -9.80 -29.96
CA ALA A 72 -44.97 -8.37 -29.99
C ALA A 72 -43.75 -7.61 -29.45
N PRO A 73 -43.30 -6.53 -30.10
CA PRO A 73 -42.14 -5.80 -29.63
C PRO A 73 -42.38 -5.47 -28.16
N ALA A 74 -41.55 -6.02 -27.28
CA ALA A 74 -41.60 -5.68 -25.87
C ALA A 74 -41.55 -4.15 -25.80
N ARG A 75 -42.62 -3.55 -25.27
CA ARG A 75 -42.69 -2.08 -25.11
C ARG A 75 -41.36 -1.61 -24.52
N PRO A 76 -40.78 -0.49 -25.00
CA PRO A 76 -39.56 0.03 -24.44
C PRO A 76 -39.79 0.28 -22.95
N VAL A 77 -39.30 -0.63 -22.13
CA VAL A 77 -39.37 -0.52 -20.68
C VAL A 77 -38.49 0.68 -20.35
N SER A 78 -39.06 1.70 -19.72
CA SER A 78 -38.33 2.87 -19.23
C SER A 78 -37.02 2.42 -18.55
N ARG A 79 -35.88 2.76 -19.15
CA ARG A 79 -34.55 2.24 -18.83
C ARG A 79 -33.83 3.04 -17.73
N THR A 80 -34.56 3.74 -16.89
CA THR A 80 -33.94 4.72 -15.99
C THR A 80 -33.72 4.10 -14.61
N PRO A 81 -32.46 4.00 -14.14
CA PRO A 81 -32.18 3.57 -12.78
C PRO A 81 -32.70 4.61 -11.78
N LEU A 82 -32.90 4.18 -10.53
CA LEU A 82 -33.21 5.10 -9.44
C LEU A 82 -31.96 5.33 -8.59
N LEU A 83 -31.63 6.59 -8.37
CA LEU A 83 -30.51 7.00 -7.53
C LEU A 83 -31.01 7.41 -6.14
N ILE A 84 -30.72 6.60 -5.12
CA ILE A 84 -30.99 6.95 -3.73
C ILE A 84 -29.73 7.65 -3.17
N GLN A 85 -29.85 8.92 -2.82
CA GLN A 85 -28.70 9.78 -2.54
C GLN A 85 -28.72 10.27 -1.09
N VAL A 86 -27.58 10.18 -0.43
CA VAL A 86 -27.31 10.89 0.83
C VAL A 86 -26.46 12.10 0.47
N LYS A 87 -27.03 13.29 0.67
CA LYS A 87 -26.36 14.58 0.45
C LYS A 87 -26.31 15.32 1.77
N VAL A 88 -25.11 15.50 2.32
CA VAL A 88 -24.89 16.28 3.53
C VAL A 88 -23.62 17.10 3.39
N ASN A 89 -23.53 18.18 4.15
CA ASN A 89 -22.28 18.91 4.33
C ASN A 89 -21.59 18.37 5.57
N LEU A 90 -20.38 17.83 5.39
CA LEU A 90 -19.57 17.32 6.50
C LEU A 90 -18.68 18.45 7.04
N PRO A 91 -18.53 18.59 8.36
CA PRO A 91 -17.58 19.53 8.93
C PRO A 91 -16.16 19.23 8.45
N ALA A 92 -15.43 20.28 8.07
CA ALA A 92 -14.06 20.17 7.61
C ALA A 92 -13.17 21.31 8.12
N LEU A 93 -11.86 21.09 8.10
CA LEU A 93 -10.84 22.10 8.32
C LEU A 93 -10.06 22.29 7.01
N VAL A 94 -10.19 23.46 6.39
CA VAL A 94 -9.51 23.82 5.14
C VAL A 94 -8.58 24.97 5.43
N ALA A 95 -7.27 24.76 5.22
CA ALA A 95 -6.23 25.75 5.54
C ALA A 95 -6.35 26.35 6.96
N GLY A 96 -6.72 25.52 7.94
CA GLY A 96 -6.89 25.93 9.34
C GLY A 96 -8.20 26.64 9.67
N LYS A 97 -9.12 26.80 8.72
CA LYS A 97 -10.45 27.40 8.95
C LYS A 97 -11.53 26.31 8.96
N LYS A 98 -12.40 26.34 9.98
CA LYS A 98 -13.57 25.45 10.04
C LYS A 98 -14.55 25.84 8.95
N THR A 99 -14.98 24.86 8.18
CA THR A 99 -15.94 24.99 7.08
C THR A 99 -16.67 23.66 6.91
N THR A 100 -17.30 23.44 5.76
CA THR A 100 -17.87 22.15 5.38
C THR A 100 -17.46 21.76 3.97
N VAL A 101 -17.38 20.45 3.73
CA VAL A 101 -17.23 19.88 2.38
C VAL A 101 -18.49 19.11 1.99
N PRO A 102 -18.90 19.16 0.70
CA PRO A 102 -20.05 18.39 0.24
C PRO A 102 -19.73 16.89 0.28
N PHE A 103 -20.66 16.11 0.82
CA PHE A 103 -20.61 14.66 0.82
C PHE A 103 -21.81 14.11 0.05
N LEU A 104 -21.52 13.30 -0.97
CA LEU A 104 -22.51 12.59 -1.76
C LEU A 104 -22.20 11.10 -1.73
N LYS A 105 -23.16 10.31 -1.26
CA LYS A 105 -23.14 8.85 -1.45
C LYS A 105 -24.41 8.43 -2.18
N THR A 106 -24.27 7.54 -3.16
CA THR A 106 -25.39 7.09 -4.00
C THR A 106 -25.52 5.57 -3.96
N LEU A 107 -26.74 5.10 -3.71
CA LEU A 107 -27.18 3.74 -3.97
C LEU A 107 -27.95 3.72 -5.29
N THR A 108 -27.43 2.99 -6.27
CA THR A 108 -28.05 2.87 -7.59
C THR A 108 -28.90 1.62 -7.67
N ILE A 109 -30.20 1.78 -7.89
CA ILE A 109 -31.12 0.68 -8.17
C ILE A 109 -31.21 0.50 -9.69
N PRO A 110 -30.80 -0.67 -10.24
CA PRO A 110 -30.82 -0.91 -11.68
C PRO A 110 -32.21 -0.75 -12.30
N ALA A 111 -32.27 -0.31 -13.56
CA ALA A 111 -33.52 -0.03 -14.29
C ALA A 111 -34.45 -1.25 -14.38
N GLU A 112 -33.89 -2.45 -14.57
CA GLU A 112 -34.64 -3.71 -14.65
C GLU A 112 -35.40 -3.97 -13.35
N ARG A 113 -34.72 -3.79 -12.22
CA ARG A 113 -35.32 -3.95 -10.90
C ARG A 113 -36.32 -2.84 -10.59
N MET A 114 -36.05 -1.62 -11.04
CA MET A 114 -36.99 -0.50 -10.91
C MET A 114 -38.31 -0.78 -11.62
N THR A 115 -38.29 -1.44 -12.76
CA THR A 115 -39.52 -1.83 -13.47
C THR A 115 -40.42 -2.71 -12.60
N VAL A 116 -39.83 -3.73 -11.97
CA VAL A 116 -40.56 -4.65 -11.08
C VAL A 116 -41.07 -3.92 -9.83
N LEU A 117 -40.24 -3.05 -9.24
CA LEU A 117 -40.62 -2.28 -8.05
C LEU A 117 -41.76 -1.30 -8.33
N ARG A 118 -41.76 -0.64 -9.50
CA ARG A 118 -42.83 0.29 -9.91
C ARG A 118 -44.14 -0.42 -10.20
N GLN A 119 -44.09 -1.62 -10.80
CA GLN A 119 -45.30 -2.44 -11.01
C GLN A 119 -45.98 -2.81 -9.68
N ARG A 120 -45.19 -3.08 -8.64
CA ARG A 120 -45.71 -3.40 -7.30
C ARG A 120 -46.15 -2.15 -6.52
N GLY A 121 -45.56 -0.98 -6.81
CA GLY A 121 -45.88 0.29 -6.14
C GLY A 121 -45.46 0.36 -4.66
N GLU A 122 -44.65 -0.60 -4.21
CA GLU A 122 -44.27 -0.82 -2.81
C GLU A 122 -42.76 -1.07 -2.67
N ILE A 123 -42.24 -0.74 -1.49
CA ILE A 123 -40.86 -1.04 -1.12
C ILE A 123 -40.75 -2.52 -0.76
N SER A 124 -40.15 -3.30 -1.66
CA SER A 124 -39.91 -4.73 -1.40
C SER A 124 -38.92 -4.96 -0.24
N ALA A 125 -38.98 -6.13 0.39
CA ALA A 125 -38.01 -6.54 1.43
C ALA A 125 -36.55 -6.48 0.94
N SER A 126 -36.31 -6.86 -0.31
CA SER A 126 -34.97 -6.78 -0.92
C SER A 126 -34.50 -5.33 -1.07
N LEU A 127 -35.37 -4.38 -1.42
CA LEU A 127 -35.01 -2.96 -1.50
C LEU A 127 -34.73 -2.39 -0.10
N GLN A 128 -35.49 -2.82 0.90
CA GLN A 128 -35.25 -2.44 2.29
C GLN A 128 -33.87 -2.93 2.77
N GLN A 129 -33.51 -4.17 2.45
CA GLN A 129 -32.20 -4.73 2.81
C GLN A 129 -31.05 -3.92 2.19
N ASP A 130 -31.17 -3.49 0.94
CA ASP A 130 -30.15 -2.66 0.31
C ASP A 130 -30.06 -1.28 0.95
N LEU A 131 -31.20 -0.68 1.27
CA LEU A 131 -31.25 0.60 1.97
C LEU A 131 -30.58 0.49 3.34
N ASP A 132 -30.86 -0.57 4.10
CA ASP A 132 -30.25 -0.81 5.40
C ASP A 132 -28.73 -1.03 5.26
N ALA A 133 -28.29 -1.83 4.29
CA ALA A 133 -26.87 -2.05 4.02
C ALA A 133 -26.16 -0.76 3.59
N PHE A 134 -26.83 0.10 2.82
CA PHE A 134 -26.31 1.38 2.36
C PHE A 134 -26.17 2.41 3.49
N LEU A 135 -27.18 2.49 4.38
CA LEU A 135 -27.25 3.47 5.47
C LEU A 135 -26.51 3.05 6.73
N ARG A 136 -26.42 1.75 7.04
CA ARG A 136 -25.74 1.23 8.24
C ARG A 136 -24.33 1.82 8.45
N PRO A 137 -23.42 1.84 7.46
CA PRO A 137 -22.09 2.41 7.66
C PRO A 137 -22.08 3.93 7.81
N LEU A 138 -23.18 4.64 7.46
CA LEU A 138 -23.30 6.09 7.60
C LEU A 138 -23.78 6.52 8.99
N ALA A 139 -24.38 5.60 9.75
CA ALA A 139 -24.85 5.89 11.11
C ALA A 139 -23.68 6.01 12.11
N ALA A 140 -22.60 5.25 11.90
CA ALA A 140 -21.44 5.27 12.76
C ALA A 140 -20.54 6.48 12.43
N PRO A 141 -20.23 7.35 13.41
CA PRO A 141 -19.29 8.43 13.19
C PRO A 141 -17.87 7.89 12.98
N ARG A 142 -17.09 8.54 12.11
CA ARG A 142 -15.67 8.24 11.89
C ARG A 142 -14.84 9.47 12.21
N ASP A 143 -13.74 9.23 12.93
CA ASP A 143 -12.82 10.25 13.39
C ASP A 143 -12.34 11.17 12.27
N ALA A 144 -12.15 12.44 12.63
CA ALA A 144 -11.56 13.41 11.74
C ALA A 144 -10.16 12.95 11.28
N ARG A 145 -9.88 13.06 9.98
CA ARG A 145 -8.57 12.79 9.38
C ARG A 145 -8.33 13.67 8.16
N PHE A 146 -7.08 13.80 7.72
CA PHE A 146 -6.76 14.43 6.46
C PHE A 146 -7.15 13.54 5.27
N GLU A 147 -7.86 14.13 4.32
CA GLU A 147 -8.28 13.52 3.07
C GLU A 147 -7.86 14.44 1.93
N GLN A 148 -7.34 13.84 0.86
CA GLN A 148 -7.01 14.57 -0.35
C GLN A 148 -8.28 14.77 -1.19
N GLN A 149 -8.56 16.01 -1.56
CA GLN A 149 -9.68 16.37 -2.43
C GLN A 149 -9.30 16.16 -3.91
N GLU A 150 -10.27 16.25 -4.81
CA GLU A 150 -10.07 16.03 -6.25
C GLU A 150 -9.04 16.99 -6.88
N ASP A 151 -8.91 18.19 -6.33
CA ASP A 151 -7.93 19.19 -6.73
C ASP A 151 -6.52 18.94 -6.14
N GLY A 152 -6.34 17.86 -5.40
CA GLY A 152 -5.10 17.50 -4.73
C GLY A 152 -4.90 18.17 -3.36
N GLN A 153 -5.80 19.04 -2.91
CA GLN A 153 -5.69 19.72 -1.62
C GLN A 153 -5.96 18.75 -0.46
N TRP A 154 -5.12 18.82 0.58
CA TRP A 154 -5.38 18.12 1.84
C TRP A 154 -6.28 18.92 2.75
N VAL A 155 -7.35 18.30 3.24
CA VAL A 155 -8.31 18.91 4.17
C VAL A 155 -8.62 17.93 5.29
N VAL A 156 -8.87 18.41 6.51
CA VAL A 156 -9.34 17.52 7.58
C VAL A 156 -10.85 17.37 7.43
N VAL A 157 -11.35 16.15 7.22
CA VAL A 157 -12.80 15.89 7.12
C VAL A 157 -13.25 15.14 8.36
N GLN A 158 -14.34 15.62 8.98
CA GLN A 158 -15.00 14.96 10.10
C GLN A 158 -16.26 14.26 9.60
N HIS A 159 -16.22 12.93 9.53
CA HIS A 159 -17.35 12.11 9.08
C HIS A 159 -18.30 11.84 10.24
N ASN A 160 -19.19 12.79 10.50
CA ASN A 160 -20.23 12.59 11.51
C ASN A 160 -21.16 11.41 11.17
N GLY A 161 -21.62 10.72 12.20
CA GLY A 161 -22.66 9.70 12.07
C GLY A 161 -24.00 10.36 11.75
N LEU A 162 -24.67 9.90 10.70
CA LEU A 162 -25.89 10.50 10.19
C LEU A 162 -27.11 9.89 10.90
N LYS A 163 -27.95 10.75 11.49
CA LYS A 163 -29.28 10.36 11.97
C LYS A 163 -30.24 10.43 10.78
N VAL A 164 -30.66 9.28 10.29
CA VAL A 164 -31.61 9.18 9.18
C VAL A 164 -33.02 9.17 9.74
N ASP A 165 -33.90 10.00 9.17
CA ASP A 165 -35.33 9.86 9.35
C ASP A 165 -35.83 8.74 8.43
N ALA A 166 -35.94 7.54 9.00
CA ALA A 166 -36.36 6.35 8.26
C ALA A 166 -37.79 6.47 7.72
N ALA A 167 -38.70 7.12 8.46
CA ALA A 167 -40.10 7.26 8.06
C ALA A 167 -40.22 8.23 6.86
N ALA A 168 -39.57 9.39 6.95
CA ALA A 168 -39.57 10.38 5.88
C ALA A 168 -38.83 9.87 4.64
N THR A 169 -37.70 9.16 4.81
CA THR A 169 -36.97 8.53 3.71
C THR A 169 -37.83 7.47 3.01
N ARG A 170 -38.53 6.63 3.78
CA ARG A 170 -39.43 5.60 3.25
C ARG A 170 -40.60 6.23 2.49
N ALA A 171 -41.20 7.29 3.01
CA ALA A 171 -42.27 8.02 2.35
C ALA A 171 -41.80 8.66 1.02
N ALA A 172 -40.62 9.28 1.03
CA ALA A 172 -40.01 9.85 -0.18
C ALA A 172 -39.72 8.78 -1.24
N LEU A 173 -39.19 7.63 -0.82
CA LEU A 173 -38.93 6.50 -1.70
C LEU A 173 -40.22 5.92 -2.28
N GLN A 174 -41.27 5.76 -1.45
CA GLN A 174 -42.56 5.25 -1.93
C GLN A 174 -43.21 6.21 -2.94
N LYS A 175 -43.11 7.53 -2.72
CA LYS A 175 -43.54 8.55 -3.70
C LYS A 175 -42.78 8.42 -5.01
N ALA A 176 -41.46 8.24 -4.94
CA ALA A 176 -40.61 8.09 -6.12
C ALA A 176 -40.85 6.78 -6.89
N LEU A 177 -41.25 5.70 -6.22
CA LEU A 177 -41.68 4.46 -6.87
C LEU A 177 -43.00 4.62 -7.63
N LYS A 178 -43.89 5.51 -7.17
CA LYS A 178 -45.18 5.79 -7.83
C LYS A 178 -45.08 6.81 -8.96
N ASP A 179 -44.03 7.62 -8.98
CA ASP A 179 -43.77 8.60 -10.04
C ASP A 179 -42.84 8.00 -11.13
N PRO A 180 -43.35 7.74 -12.35
CA PRO A 180 -42.53 7.18 -13.43
C PRO A 180 -41.41 8.11 -13.90
N LYS A 181 -41.50 9.43 -13.63
CA LYS A 181 -40.48 10.42 -13.96
C LYS A 181 -39.38 10.55 -12.91
N SER A 182 -39.58 9.98 -11.71
CA SER A 182 -38.60 10.11 -10.62
C SER A 182 -37.36 9.27 -10.89
N VAL A 183 -36.20 9.93 -10.99
CA VAL A 183 -34.89 9.32 -11.24
C VAL A 183 -33.96 9.36 -10.03
N SER A 184 -34.31 10.13 -9.00
CA SER A 184 -33.52 10.24 -7.78
C SER A 184 -34.39 10.50 -6.55
N VAL A 185 -33.90 10.05 -5.39
CA VAL A 185 -34.52 10.26 -4.06
C VAL A 185 -33.43 10.67 -3.10
N ASN A 186 -33.63 11.75 -2.36
CA ASN A 186 -32.73 12.10 -1.27
C ASN A 186 -33.16 11.37 0.02
N VAL A 187 -32.20 10.77 0.71
CA VAL A 187 -32.37 10.27 2.07
C VAL A 187 -32.52 11.46 3.01
N VAL A 188 -33.50 11.38 3.91
CA VAL A 188 -33.79 12.46 4.85
C VAL A 188 -32.90 12.30 6.08
N VAL A 189 -31.97 13.23 6.27
CA VAL A 189 -31.06 13.26 7.43
C VAL A 189 -31.59 14.29 8.42
N SER A 190 -31.96 13.85 9.62
CA SER A 190 -32.52 14.69 10.70
C SER A 190 -31.47 15.25 11.64
N GLY A 191 -30.23 14.75 11.58
CA GLY A 191 -29.13 15.26 12.40
C GLY A 191 -27.82 14.52 12.18
N GLN A 192 -26.79 14.95 12.90
CA GLN A 192 -25.44 14.40 12.84
C GLN A 192 -24.87 14.20 14.25
N VAL A 193 -24.05 13.17 14.43
CA VAL A 193 -23.34 12.87 15.69
C VAL A 193 -21.84 12.95 15.43
N ALA A 194 -21.13 13.76 16.21
CA ALA A 194 -19.69 13.92 16.06
C ALA A 194 -18.92 12.64 16.50
N PRO A 195 -17.78 12.33 15.87
CA PRO A 195 -16.86 11.28 16.33
C PRO A 195 -16.08 11.70 17.59
N GLN A 196 -15.26 10.80 18.12
CA GLN A 196 -14.41 11.09 19.27
C GLN A 196 -13.31 12.10 18.93
N ARG A 197 -12.58 11.89 17.82
CA ARG A 197 -11.60 12.86 17.33
C ARG A 197 -12.29 13.81 16.36
N THR A 198 -12.47 15.05 16.80
CA THR A 198 -13.13 16.12 16.02
C THR A 198 -12.13 17.03 15.31
N LEU A 199 -12.61 18.01 14.55
CA LEU A 199 -11.78 19.07 13.95
C LEU A 199 -10.98 19.85 15.01
N ASP A 200 -11.51 20.00 16.22
CA ASP A 200 -10.86 20.74 17.30
C ASP A 200 -9.56 20.08 17.76
N PHE A 201 -9.46 18.75 17.65
CA PHE A 201 -8.22 18.03 17.93
C PHE A 201 -7.05 18.56 17.08
N PHE A 202 -7.31 18.80 15.79
CA PHE A 202 -6.33 19.28 14.82
C PHE A 202 -6.09 20.78 14.95
N ALA A 203 -7.17 21.57 15.01
CA ALA A 203 -7.09 23.03 15.09
C ALA A 203 -6.35 23.50 16.36
N SER A 204 -6.66 22.92 17.53
CA SER A 204 -6.02 23.28 18.81
C SER A 204 -4.52 22.96 18.86
N ARG A 205 -4.04 22.03 18.02
CA ARG A 205 -2.63 21.62 17.92
C ARG A 205 -1.90 22.27 16.77
N GLY A 206 -2.57 23.14 16.01
CA GLY A 206 -2.02 23.76 14.82
C GLY A 206 -1.70 22.78 13.70
N ILE A 207 -2.33 21.61 13.66
CA ILE A 207 -2.13 20.60 12.61
C ILE A 207 -3.10 20.93 11.47
N THR A 208 -2.68 21.75 10.52
CA THR A 208 -3.57 22.35 9.51
C THR A 208 -3.09 22.18 8.08
N ALA A 209 -1.88 21.67 7.88
CA ALA A 209 -1.25 21.58 6.56
C ALA A 209 -0.53 20.24 6.34
N PHE A 210 -0.53 19.82 5.09
CA PHE A 210 0.35 18.79 4.57
C PHE A 210 1.81 19.24 4.68
N LEU A 211 2.70 18.33 5.08
CA LEU A 211 4.14 18.58 5.13
C LEU A 211 4.88 17.79 4.04
N ALA A 212 4.72 16.47 4.03
CA ALA A 212 5.31 15.59 3.03
C ALA A 212 4.74 14.17 3.11
N THR A 213 4.94 13.39 2.04
CA THR A 213 4.70 11.95 2.00
C THR A 213 6.00 11.23 1.64
N GLY A 214 6.32 10.19 2.39
CA GLY A 214 7.35 9.22 2.06
C GLY A 214 6.74 7.98 1.45
N PHE A 215 7.44 7.37 0.50
CA PHE A 215 6.97 6.19 -0.24
C PHE A 215 8.06 5.12 -0.31
N THR A 216 7.66 3.85 -0.23
CA THR A 216 8.50 2.67 -0.49
C THR A 216 7.66 1.54 -1.08
N SER A 217 8.25 0.66 -1.89
CA SER A 217 7.61 -0.58 -2.35
C SER A 217 8.12 -1.79 -1.57
N TYR A 218 7.24 -2.75 -1.31
CA TYR A 218 7.57 -4.09 -0.83
C TYR A 218 7.28 -5.17 -1.86
N TYR A 219 7.19 -4.82 -3.14
CA TYR A 219 7.04 -5.79 -4.22
C TYR A 219 8.13 -6.89 -4.13
N GLY A 220 7.72 -8.16 -4.30
CA GLY A 220 8.60 -9.32 -4.19
C GLY A 220 9.02 -9.70 -2.76
N SER A 221 8.46 -9.06 -1.73
CA SER A 221 8.74 -9.40 -0.33
C SER A 221 8.09 -10.72 0.09
N SER A 222 8.75 -11.45 1.01
CA SER A 222 8.11 -12.62 1.63
C SER A 222 6.90 -12.23 2.49
N PRO A 223 5.94 -13.15 2.72
CA PRO A 223 4.79 -12.89 3.58
C PRO A 223 5.19 -12.43 4.99
N GLU A 224 6.27 -12.96 5.57
CA GLU A 224 6.76 -12.57 6.88
C GLU A 224 7.26 -11.13 6.89
N ARG A 225 7.96 -10.72 5.83
CA ARG A 225 8.44 -9.34 5.67
C ARG A 225 7.27 -8.36 5.51
N VAL A 226 6.28 -8.69 4.68
CA VAL A 226 5.06 -7.87 4.51
C VAL A 226 4.31 -7.75 5.84
N LYS A 227 4.14 -8.86 6.58
CA LYS A 227 3.53 -8.85 7.91
C LYS A 227 4.24 -7.89 8.87
N ASN A 228 5.57 -7.97 8.95
CA ASN A 228 6.36 -7.08 9.79
C ASN A 228 6.23 -5.61 9.38
N ILE A 229 6.23 -5.32 8.07
CA ILE A 229 6.03 -3.97 7.56
C ILE A 229 4.67 -3.43 8.02
N HIS A 230 3.58 -4.18 7.88
CA HIS A 230 2.26 -3.76 8.34
C HIS A 230 2.21 -3.51 9.85
N VAL A 231 2.78 -4.42 10.65
CA VAL A 231 2.84 -4.25 12.11
C VAL A 231 3.64 -2.99 12.49
N GLY A 232 4.78 -2.74 11.84
CA GLY A 232 5.55 -1.52 12.06
C GLY A 232 4.79 -0.26 11.64
N ALA A 233 4.19 -0.28 10.45
CA ALA A 233 3.50 0.86 9.84
C ALA A 233 2.21 1.24 10.60
N GLN A 234 1.55 0.29 11.27
CA GLN A 234 0.39 0.56 12.13
C GLN A 234 0.68 1.59 13.23
N ASN A 235 1.92 1.68 13.72
CA ASN A 235 2.30 2.69 14.72
C ASN A 235 2.25 4.13 14.17
N PHE A 236 2.17 4.31 12.85
CA PHE A 236 2.05 5.61 12.17
C PHE A 236 0.65 5.84 11.58
N LYS A 237 -0.30 4.93 11.80
CA LYS A 237 -1.66 5.06 11.30
C LYS A 237 -2.47 5.97 12.22
N ASP A 238 -2.77 7.18 11.75
CA ASP A 238 -3.56 8.17 12.47
C ASP A 238 -2.96 8.47 13.85
N ARG A 239 -1.65 8.82 13.88
CA ARG A 239 -0.87 8.95 15.11
C ARG A 239 -0.31 10.34 15.31
N LEU A 240 -0.46 10.86 16.53
CA LEU A 240 0.07 12.15 16.97
C LEU A 240 1.49 12.05 17.55
N PHE A 241 2.32 13.05 17.25
CA PHE A 241 3.62 13.30 17.89
C PHE A 241 3.73 14.77 18.35
N GLU A 242 3.98 14.99 19.64
CA GLU A 242 4.06 16.34 20.27
C GLU A 242 5.45 16.65 20.86
N GLY A 243 6.44 15.77 20.64
CA GLY A 243 7.79 15.93 21.19
C GLY A 243 8.67 16.89 20.39
N LYS A 244 9.79 17.30 21.00
CA LYS A 244 10.87 18.08 20.34
C LYS A 244 11.83 17.20 19.54
N VAL A 245 12.02 15.96 19.97
CA VAL A 245 12.89 14.98 19.31
C VAL A 245 12.06 13.76 18.97
N PHE A 246 11.87 13.52 17.69
CA PHE A 246 11.28 12.29 17.20
C PHE A 246 12.34 11.18 17.25
N SER A 247 11.98 10.02 17.79
CA SER A 247 12.79 8.80 17.77
C SER A 247 11.93 7.69 17.19
N PHE A 248 12.37 7.10 16.08
CA PHE A 248 11.65 6.01 15.43
C PHE A 248 11.49 4.83 16.40
N ASN A 249 12.57 4.42 17.06
CA ASN A 249 12.56 3.28 17.98
C ASN A 249 11.60 3.49 19.16
N GLN A 250 11.53 4.71 19.72
CA GLN A 250 10.56 5.02 20.77
C GLN A 250 9.13 5.04 20.23
N PHE A 251 8.94 5.55 19.01
CA PHE A 251 7.61 5.71 18.41
C PHE A 251 6.96 4.38 18.02
N ILE A 252 7.74 3.42 17.51
CA ILE A 252 7.24 2.09 17.15
C ILE A 252 7.24 1.08 18.31
N GLY A 253 7.97 1.39 19.39
CA GLY A 253 8.16 0.48 20.51
C GLY A 253 9.02 -0.76 20.17
N PRO A 254 9.05 -1.77 21.07
CA PRO A 254 9.92 -2.92 20.93
C PRO A 254 9.59 -3.80 19.71
N ILE A 255 10.59 -4.16 18.93
CA ILE A 255 10.45 -5.15 17.84
C ILE A 255 10.53 -6.56 18.45
N SER A 256 9.38 -7.16 18.75
CA SER A 256 9.30 -8.46 19.42
C SER A 256 8.07 -9.28 18.98
N ALA A 257 8.12 -10.59 19.18
CA ALA A 257 6.99 -11.47 18.89
C ALA A 257 5.71 -11.08 19.65
N ARG A 258 5.84 -10.58 20.89
CA ARG A 258 4.70 -10.07 21.68
C ARG A 258 3.99 -8.88 21.05
N ASN A 259 4.72 -8.09 20.27
CA ASN A 259 4.17 -6.93 19.56
C ASN A 259 3.72 -7.29 18.13
N GLY A 260 3.60 -8.59 17.81
CA GLY A 260 3.06 -9.08 16.54
C GLY A 260 4.09 -9.23 15.42
N TYR A 261 5.36 -8.95 15.68
CA TYR A 261 6.44 -9.17 14.72
C TYR A 261 6.78 -10.66 14.60
N VAL A 262 7.11 -11.10 13.39
CA VAL A 262 7.51 -12.48 13.09
C VAL A 262 8.98 -12.54 12.67
N ALA A 263 9.56 -13.73 12.72
CA ALA A 263 10.90 -13.96 12.19
C ALA A 263 10.91 -13.73 10.67
N GLY A 264 11.88 -12.97 10.19
CA GLY A 264 12.10 -12.69 8.78
C GLY A 264 13.59 -12.46 8.52
N LEU A 265 13.95 -12.18 7.27
CA LEU A 265 15.34 -11.91 6.93
C LEU A 265 15.77 -10.53 7.46
N VAL A 266 16.89 -10.51 8.17
CA VAL A 266 17.56 -9.31 8.70
C VAL A 266 19.00 -9.28 8.21
N ILE A 267 19.52 -8.08 8.00
CA ILE A 267 20.94 -7.87 7.70
C ILE A 267 21.67 -7.74 9.03
N ALA A 268 22.54 -8.69 9.35
CA ALA A 268 23.32 -8.71 10.58
C ALA A 268 24.81 -8.77 10.23
N GLY A 269 25.51 -7.64 10.36
CA GLY A 269 26.94 -7.53 10.04
C GLY A 269 27.22 -7.71 8.54
N ASP A 270 27.81 -8.84 8.18
CA ASP A 270 28.20 -9.20 6.82
C ASP A 270 27.36 -10.35 6.22
N GLN A 271 26.22 -10.67 6.83
CA GLN A 271 25.34 -11.75 6.38
C GLN A 271 23.86 -11.42 6.53
N THR A 272 23.06 -12.04 5.67
CA THR A 272 21.60 -12.12 5.85
C THR A 272 21.27 -13.29 6.78
N ALA A 273 20.58 -13.01 7.88
CA ALA A 273 20.20 -13.97 8.91
C ALA A 273 18.69 -13.93 9.17
N SER A 274 18.16 -14.90 9.89
CA SER A 274 16.77 -14.84 10.39
C SER A 274 16.74 -14.06 11.70
N GLY A 275 15.82 -13.11 11.83
CA GLY A 275 15.62 -12.30 13.02
C GLY A 275 14.19 -11.76 13.10
N VAL A 276 13.73 -11.48 14.32
CA VAL A 276 12.38 -10.89 14.52
C VAL A 276 12.34 -9.49 13.93
N GLY A 277 11.31 -9.18 13.14
CA GLY A 277 11.15 -7.87 12.52
C GLY A 277 11.96 -7.66 11.23
N GLY A 278 12.32 -8.72 10.52
CA GLY A 278 12.81 -8.58 9.15
C GLY A 278 11.85 -7.75 8.30
N GLY A 279 12.30 -6.59 7.80
CA GLY A 279 11.48 -5.62 7.05
C GLY A 279 11.31 -4.24 7.69
N ILE A 280 11.60 -4.04 8.98
CA ILE A 280 11.32 -2.75 9.66
C ILE A 280 12.16 -1.59 9.15
N CYS A 281 13.35 -1.84 8.60
CA CYS A 281 14.13 -0.81 7.92
C CYS A 281 13.38 -0.16 6.75
N GLN A 282 12.41 -0.84 6.15
CA GLN A 282 11.55 -0.22 5.13
C GLN A 282 10.64 0.84 5.74
N VAL A 283 9.98 0.54 6.87
CA VAL A 283 9.14 1.52 7.58
C VAL A 283 9.99 2.71 8.04
N SER A 284 11.17 2.45 8.60
CA SER A 284 12.15 3.51 8.93
C SER A 284 12.52 4.36 7.72
N THR A 285 12.76 3.73 6.57
CA THR A 285 13.04 4.43 5.31
C THR A 285 11.87 5.28 4.83
N THR A 286 10.64 4.76 4.90
CA THR A 286 9.44 5.55 4.56
C THR A 286 9.31 6.77 5.46
N VAL A 287 9.43 6.58 6.79
CA VAL A 287 9.38 7.68 7.77
C VAL A 287 10.51 8.68 7.56
N PHE A 288 11.72 8.20 7.25
CA PHE A 288 12.85 9.07 6.91
C PHE A 288 12.52 9.95 5.71
N ARG A 289 12.01 9.36 4.62
CA ARG A 289 11.60 10.12 3.41
C ARG A 289 10.50 11.13 3.75
N THR A 290 9.52 10.75 4.56
CA THR A 290 8.46 11.65 5.04
C THR A 290 9.02 12.82 5.85
N LEU A 291 9.84 12.57 6.87
CA LEU A 291 10.34 13.62 7.76
C LEU A 291 11.41 14.49 7.12
N TYR A 292 12.26 13.90 6.27
CA TYR A 292 13.22 14.64 5.47
C TYR A 292 12.51 15.55 4.45
N GLY A 293 11.50 15.03 3.74
CA GLY A 293 10.65 15.81 2.85
C GLY A 293 9.83 16.88 3.59
N ALA A 294 9.44 16.64 4.84
CA ALA A 294 8.77 17.62 5.69
C ALA A 294 9.73 18.71 6.21
N GLY A 295 11.02 18.68 5.83
CA GLY A 295 12.01 19.70 6.16
C GLY A 295 12.53 19.64 7.60
N LEU A 296 12.29 18.55 8.33
CA LEU A 296 12.81 18.42 9.70
C LEU A 296 14.33 18.21 9.69
N GLY A 297 14.99 18.68 10.76
CA GLY A 297 16.42 18.46 10.97
C GLY A 297 16.73 17.02 11.35
N ILE A 298 17.70 16.40 10.68
CA ILE A 298 18.20 15.07 11.02
C ILE A 298 19.10 15.19 12.26
N LEU A 299 18.79 14.44 13.32
CA LEU A 299 19.65 14.32 14.51
C LEU A 299 20.45 13.03 14.50
N GLN A 300 19.85 11.95 14.00
CA GLN A 300 20.51 10.66 13.84
C GLN A 300 19.92 9.95 12.63
N ARG A 301 20.77 9.53 11.69
CA ARG A 301 20.40 8.70 10.54
C ARG A 301 21.62 7.92 10.09
N GLN A 302 21.40 6.69 9.65
CA GLN A 302 22.40 5.87 8.98
C GLN A 302 21.78 5.20 7.75
N ASN A 303 22.43 5.29 6.59
CA ASN A 303 22.07 4.46 5.44
C ASN A 303 22.48 3.01 5.66
N HIS A 304 21.84 2.10 4.93
CA HIS A 304 22.27 0.71 4.84
C HIS A 304 23.72 0.64 4.34
N SER A 305 24.42 -0.41 4.77
CA SER A 305 25.84 -0.58 4.44
C SER A 305 26.09 -0.75 2.93
N TYR A 306 25.11 -1.28 2.20
CA TYR A 306 25.14 -1.49 0.75
C TYR A 306 23.80 -1.07 0.14
N GLN A 307 23.77 -0.89 -1.17
CA GLN A 307 22.54 -0.50 -1.88
C GLN A 307 21.55 -1.65 -1.88
N VAL A 308 20.39 -1.44 -1.25
CA VAL A 308 19.31 -2.41 -1.25
C VAL A 308 18.35 -2.05 -2.38
N PHE A 309 18.23 -2.95 -3.35
CA PHE A 309 17.59 -2.68 -4.65
C PHE A 309 16.20 -2.02 -4.54
N TYR A 310 15.34 -2.51 -3.66
CA TYR A 310 13.97 -2.01 -3.50
C TYR A 310 13.84 -0.69 -2.69
N TYR A 311 14.95 -0.06 -2.29
CA TYR A 311 14.96 1.31 -1.75
C TYR A 311 15.29 2.37 -2.80
N ASP A 312 14.94 2.11 -4.05
CA ASP A 312 15.03 3.10 -5.10
C ASP A 312 14.17 4.36 -4.80
N PRO A 313 14.61 5.57 -5.18
CA PRO A 313 15.97 5.89 -5.60
C PRO A 313 16.96 5.76 -4.43
N GLN A 314 18.15 5.24 -4.73
CA GLN A 314 19.23 5.06 -3.75
C GLN A 314 19.70 6.40 -3.18
N GLY A 315 20.21 6.40 -1.95
CA GLY A 315 20.62 7.62 -1.25
C GLY A 315 19.63 8.10 -0.20
N LEU A 316 18.36 7.66 -0.28
CA LEU A 316 17.25 8.11 0.56
C LEU A 316 16.69 7.01 1.50
N ASP A 317 17.56 6.20 2.08
CA ASP A 317 17.21 5.12 3.01
C ASP A 317 17.65 5.40 4.45
N ALA A 318 17.05 4.72 5.42
CA ALA A 318 17.46 4.80 6.82
C ALA A 318 17.30 3.45 7.50
N THR A 319 18.40 2.89 7.97
CA THR A 319 18.42 1.64 8.73
C THR A 319 18.27 1.89 10.23
N ILE A 320 17.73 0.90 10.94
CA ILE A 320 17.58 0.89 12.40
C ILE A 320 17.99 -0.49 12.93
N TYR A 321 18.40 -0.53 14.20
CA TYR A 321 18.69 -1.77 14.91
C TYR A 321 18.51 -1.52 16.41
N GLN A 322 17.41 -2.02 16.99
CA GLN A 322 17.06 -1.70 18.36
C GLN A 322 17.97 -2.40 19.39
N PRO A 323 18.37 -1.70 20.47
CA PRO A 323 18.21 -0.26 20.73
C PRO A 323 19.36 0.62 20.20
N GLN A 324 20.42 0.04 19.62
CA GLN A 324 21.71 0.70 19.36
C GLN A 324 21.66 1.74 18.23
N LEU A 325 20.88 1.49 17.19
CA LEU A 325 20.76 2.34 16.01
C LEU A 325 19.30 2.80 15.84
N ASP A 326 19.13 4.12 15.78
CA ASP A 326 17.84 4.78 15.73
C ASP A 326 17.81 5.83 14.60
N LEU A 327 16.61 6.21 14.20
CA LEU A 327 16.33 7.32 13.31
C LEU A 327 15.71 8.45 14.14
N LYS A 328 16.42 9.59 14.23
CA LYS A 328 15.99 10.73 15.04
C LYS A 328 15.94 12.02 14.24
N PHE A 329 14.89 12.79 14.50
CA PHE A 329 14.67 14.11 13.90
C PHE A 329 14.34 15.15 14.98
N SER A 330 14.77 16.39 14.76
CA SER A 330 14.32 17.54 15.54
C SER A 330 12.98 18.02 14.98
N ASN A 331 11.97 18.12 15.84
CA ASN A 331 10.73 18.82 15.55
C ASN A 331 10.84 20.28 15.97
N ASP A 332 11.31 21.12 15.05
CA ASP A 332 11.45 22.57 15.17
C ASP A 332 10.27 23.33 14.55
N THR A 333 9.19 22.62 14.18
CA THR A 333 8.03 23.21 13.51
C THR A 333 7.19 24.12 14.41
N GLY A 334 7.45 24.11 15.72
CA GLY A 334 6.69 24.86 16.72
C GLY A 334 5.28 24.32 16.95
N GLY A 335 5.01 23.07 16.54
CA GLY A 335 3.72 22.40 16.70
C GLY A 335 3.82 20.88 16.68
N ALA A 336 2.67 20.22 16.77
CA ALA A 336 2.57 18.78 16.70
C ALA A 336 2.66 18.28 15.25
N ILE A 337 3.02 17.01 15.10
CA ILE A 337 3.04 16.29 13.83
C ILE A 337 2.02 15.16 13.89
N TRP A 338 1.21 15.05 12.85
CA TRP A 338 0.24 13.98 12.67
C TRP A 338 0.68 13.09 11.52
N PHE A 339 0.69 11.77 11.75
CA PHE A 339 1.03 10.79 10.74
C PHE A 339 -0.23 10.05 10.27
N GLN A 340 -0.33 9.85 8.96
CA GLN A 340 -1.27 8.92 8.34
C GLN A 340 -0.49 7.93 7.49
N THR A 341 -0.88 6.67 7.57
CA THR A 341 -0.25 5.59 6.85
C THR A 341 -1.28 4.92 5.97
N GLU A 342 -0.92 4.71 4.71
CA GLU A 342 -1.68 3.91 3.76
C GLU A 342 -0.73 2.88 3.12
N TRP A 343 -1.22 1.66 2.94
CA TRP A 343 -0.52 0.64 2.17
C TRP A 343 -1.50 -0.06 1.23
N ASP A 344 -0.97 -0.56 0.12
CA ASP A 344 -1.72 -1.29 -0.90
C ASP A 344 -0.99 -2.60 -1.19
N ASP A 345 -1.64 -3.71 -0.87
CA ASP A 345 -1.08 -5.06 -1.07
C ASP A 345 -1.11 -5.52 -2.52
N GLN A 346 -2.00 -4.97 -3.35
CA GLN A 346 -2.04 -5.27 -4.78
C GLN A 346 -0.87 -4.60 -5.50
N GLU A 347 -0.62 -3.33 -5.18
CA GLU A 347 0.50 -2.56 -5.74
C GLU A 347 1.81 -2.75 -4.95
N ALA A 348 1.74 -3.46 -3.81
CA ALA A 348 2.83 -3.66 -2.86
C ALA A 348 3.53 -2.36 -2.44
N THR A 349 2.74 -1.35 -2.02
CA THR A 349 3.23 -0.01 -1.68
C THR A 349 2.94 0.38 -0.24
N LEU A 350 3.85 1.15 0.35
CA LEU A 350 3.69 1.78 1.65
C LEU A 350 3.94 3.28 1.54
N SER A 351 2.99 4.07 2.02
CA SER A 351 3.09 5.52 2.14
C SER A 351 2.85 5.98 3.58
N ILE A 352 3.64 6.95 4.02
CA ILE A 352 3.45 7.63 5.30
C ILE A 352 3.44 9.13 5.03
N THR A 353 2.35 9.79 5.37
CA THR A 353 2.15 11.23 5.21
C THR A 353 2.21 11.93 6.55
N ALA A 354 2.98 13.01 6.62
CA ALA A 354 3.04 13.88 7.80
C ALA A 354 2.28 15.19 7.55
N PHE A 355 1.53 15.60 8.56
CA PHE A 355 0.80 16.86 8.63
C PHE A 355 1.23 17.62 9.88
N GLY A 356 1.10 18.95 9.84
CA GLY A 356 1.48 19.79 10.97
C GLY A 356 1.15 21.25 10.71
N LYS A 357 1.94 22.15 11.31
CA LYS A 357 1.77 23.59 11.17
C LYS A 357 2.05 24.04 9.75
N ALA A 358 1.16 24.87 9.21
CA ALA A 358 1.36 25.57 7.95
C ALA A 358 2.64 26.42 7.99
N ARG A 359 3.34 26.49 6.85
CA ARG A 359 4.60 27.22 6.70
C ARG A 359 4.54 28.08 5.46
N ASP A 360 5.32 29.15 5.46
CA ASP A 360 5.45 30.11 4.36
C ASP A 360 6.55 29.70 3.36
N TYR A 361 6.92 28.42 3.35
CA TYR A 361 7.91 27.87 2.44
C TYR A 361 7.59 26.43 2.07
N GLN A 362 8.14 25.99 0.95
CA GLN A 362 8.08 24.61 0.48
C GLN A 362 9.45 23.94 0.65
N VAL A 363 9.43 22.62 0.78
CA VAL A 363 10.65 21.80 0.82
C VAL A 363 10.70 21.02 -0.49
N GLN A 364 11.81 21.15 -1.21
CA GLN A 364 12.09 20.42 -2.44
C GLN A 364 13.26 19.48 -2.18
N VAL A 365 13.06 18.19 -2.43
CA VAL A 365 14.13 17.18 -2.38
C VAL A 365 14.51 16.86 -3.82
N ASP A 366 15.74 17.17 -4.18
CA ASP A 366 16.25 16.94 -5.53
C ASP A 366 16.49 15.44 -5.79
N GLN A 367 16.65 15.07 -7.05
CA GLN A 367 16.98 13.70 -7.41
C GLN A 367 18.38 13.31 -6.88
N PRO A 368 18.56 12.07 -6.42
CA PRO A 368 19.87 11.63 -5.94
C PRO A 368 20.94 11.67 -7.03
N LYS A 369 22.10 12.23 -6.70
CA LYS A 369 23.27 12.35 -7.57
C LYS A 369 24.35 11.37 -7.12
N THR A 370 24.64 10.38 -7.95
CA THR A 370 25.79 9.48 -7.73
C THR A 370 27.09 10.20 -8.06
N LEU A 371 27.94 10.37 -7.04
CA LEU A 371 29.26 10.99 -7.18
C LEU A 371 30.35 10.00 -7.55
N LYS A 372 30.24 8.78 -7.03
CA LYS A 372 31.23 7.72 -7.21
C LYS A 372 30.52 6.37 -7.20
N THR A 373 30.97 5.46 -8.04
CA THR A 373 30.55 4.06 -8.06
C THR A 373 31.77 3.16 -7.94
N VAL A 374 31.63 2.04 -7.24
CA VAL A 374 32.65 0.97 -7.14
C VAL A 374 32.00 -0.34 -7.57
N PRO A 375 32.56 -1.09 -8.53
CA PRO A 375 32.00 -2.38 -8.93
C PRO A 375 31.84 -3.35 -7.76
N ALA A 376 30.85 -4.24 -7.86
CA ALA A 376 30.69 -5.32 -6.90
C ALA A 376 31.95 -6.22 -6.88
N PRO A 377 32.36 -6.75 -5.71
CA PRO A 377 33.46 -7.70 -5.62
C PRO A 377 33.08 -9.07 -6.21
N LYS A 378 34.07 -9.97 -6.32
CA LYS A 378 33.82 -11.37 -6.72
C LYS A 378 32.88 -12.07 -5.75
N ASP A 379 32.17 -13.07 -6.26
CA ASP A 379 31.29 -13.94 -5.49
C ASP A 379 31.96 -14.47 -4.22
N ARG A 380 31.24 -14.42 -3.09
CA ARG A 380 31.66 -15.02 -1.83
C ARG A 380 30.98 -16.37 -1.67
N ILE A 381 31.78 -17.40 -1.43
CA ILE A 381 31.30 -18.76 -1.14
C ILE A 381 31.37 -19.02 0.36
N ILE A 382 30.28 -19.53 0.92
CA ILE A 382 30.17 -19.98 2.31
C ILE A 382 29.82 -21.47 2.27
N TYR A 383 30.68 -22.32 2.83
CA TYR A 383 30.37 -23.75 2.92
C TYR A 383 29.34 -24.01 4.02
N ASP A 384 28.29 -24.77 3.70
CA ASP A 384 27.17 -25.04 4.59
C ASP A 384 26.99 -26.55 4.80
N PRO A 385 27.26 -27.09 6.01
CA PRO A 385 27.09 -28.51 6.29
C PRO A 385 25.63 -28.94 6.41
N ALA A 386 24.66 -28.02 6.40
CA ALA A 386 23.23 -28.34 6.39
C ALA A 386 22.70 -28.61 4.98
N LEU A 387 23.43 -28.19 3.93
CA LEU A 387 23.03 -28.39 2.53
C LEU A 387 23.71 -29.65 1.94
N PRO A 388 23.00 -30.46 1.12
CA PRO A 388 23.56 -31.57 0.35
C PRO A 388 24.82 -31.18 -0.43
N ALA A 389 25.80 -32.07 -0.45
CA ALA A 389 27.07 -31.87 -1.17
C ALA A 389 26.84 -31.37 -2.60
N GLY A 390 27.48 -30.25 -2.95
CA GLY A 390 27.40 -29.64 -4.28
C GLY A 390 26.16 -28.76 -4.53
N GLN A 391 25.15 -28.77 -3.64
CA GLN A 391 24.02 -27.85 -3.78
C GLN A 391 24.47 -26.40 -3.54
N ARG A 392 24.25 -25.53 -4.52
CA ARG A 392 24.53 -24.08 -4.43
C ARG A 392 23.24 -23.31 -4.23
N LYS A 393 23.17 -22.50 -3.17
CA LYS A 393 22.05 -21.61 -2.85
C LYS A 393 22.54 -20.16 -2.74
N GLN A 394 22.06 -19.28 -3.61
CA GLN A 394 22.33 -17.85 -3.45
C GLN A 394 21.53 -17.30 -2.27
N VAL A 395 22.19 -16.52 -1.42
CA VAL A 395 21.59 -15.91 -0.21
C VAL A 395 21.71 -14.40 -0.19
N ASP A 396 22.51 -13.83 -1.10
CA ASP A 396 22.63 -12.38 -1.26
C ASP A 396 23.04 -12.03 -2.69
N TRP A 397 22.75 -10.79 -3.11
CA TRP A 397 22.92 -10.32 -4.48
C TRP A 397 23.91 -9.18 -4.55
N ALA A 398 24.76 -9.21 -5.58
CA ALA A 398 25.75 -8.19 -5.80
C ALA A 398 25.12 -6.80 -5.96
N ALA A 399 25.70 -5.83 -5.27
CA ALA A 399 25.35 -4.43 -5.41
C ALA A 399 26.64 -3.60 -5.57
N PRO A 400 26.70 -2.65 -6.52
CA PRO A 400 27.84 -1.76 -6.59
C PRO A 400 27.92 -0.91 -5.32
N GLY A 401 29.13 -0.52 -4.94
CA GLY A 401 29.34 0.54 -3.97
C GLY A 401 29.01 1.88 -4.60
N ALA A 402 28.56 2.84 -3.80
CA ALA A 402 28.27 4.18 -4.31
C ALA A 402 28.44 5.25 -3.22
N THR A 403 28.79 6.46 -3.63
CA THR A 403 28.59 7.67 -2.84
C THR A 403 27.52 8.50 -3.53
N ILE A 404 26.41 8.73 -2.86
CA ILE A 404 25.24 9.42 -3.40
C ILE A 404 24.94 10.63 -2.53
N GLU A 405 24.70 11.77 -3.18
CA GLU A 405 24.28 13.00 -2.52
C GLU A 405 22.87 13.40 -2.96
N VAL A 406 22.09 13.94 -2.02
CA VAL A 406 20.73 14.43 -2.26
C VAL A 406 20.61 15.81 -1.64
N THR A 407 20.35 16.81 -2.47
CA THR A 407 20.14 18.18 -1.99
C THR A 407 18.68 18.38 -1.62
N ARG A 408 18.44 19.02 -0.46
CA ARG A 408 17.13 19.48 -0.03
C ARG A 408 17.14 21.00 0.06
N ARG A 409 16.21 21.64 -0.62
CA ARG A 409 16.08 23.09 -0.76
C ARG A 409 14.80 23.57 -0.06
N PHE A 410 14.92 24.66 0.67
CA PHE A 410 13.80 25.34 1.32
C PHE A 410 13.50 26.60 0.52
N VAL A 411 12.32 26.65 -0.09
CA VAL A 411 11.96 27.63 -1.11
C VAL A 411 10.82 28.50 -0.63
N ARG A 412 11.02 29.82 -0.64
CA ARG A 412 10.01 30.84 -0.34
C ARG A 412 9.95 31.80 -1.53
N ASP A 413 8.75 32.08 -2.04
CA ASP A 413 8.53 32.97 -3.19
C ASP A 413 9.41 32.64 -4.41
N GLY A 414 9.59 31.34 -4.69
CA GLY A 414 10.42 30.84 -5.78
C GLY A 414 11.94 30.90 -5.54
N LYS A 415 12.40 31.44 -4.41
CA LYS A 415 13.83 31.56 -4.07
C LYS A 415 14.21 30.58 -2.97
N THR A 416 15.34 29.88 -3.17
CA THR A 416 15.92 29.03 -2.13
C THR A 416 16.59 29.91 -1.07
N PHE A 417 16.12 29.87 0.17
CA PHE A 417 16.70 30.64 1.28
C PHE A 417 17.55 29.79 2.22
N LYS A 418 17.37 28.46 2.18
CA LYS A 418 18.15 27.48 2.93
C LYS A 418 18.28 26.21 2.10
N GLN A 419 19.40 25.51 2.22
CA GLN A 419 19.58 24.18 1.66
C GLN A 419 20.48 23.34 2.55
N ASP A 420 20.31 22.02 2.47
CA ASP A 420 21.23 21.04 3.03
C ASP A 420 21.46 19.89 2.05
N THR A 421 22.54 19.14 2.26
CA THR A 421 22.91 18.00 1.43
C THR A 421 23.03 16.76 2.30
N LEU A 422 22.22 15.76 1.99
CA LEU A 422 22.33 14.43 2.53
C LEU A 422 23.39 13.66 1.74
N ARG A 423 24.29 12.96 2.44
CA ARG A 423 25.27 12.07 1.84
C ARG A 423 25.09 10.64 2.34
N SER A 424 25.06 9.70 1.40
CA SER A 424 24.95 8.26 1.67
C SER A 424 26.12 7.54 1.02
N VAL A 425 26.80 6.68 1.80
CA VAL A 425 27.98 5.92 1.34
C VAL A 425 27.71 4.44 1.49
N TYR A 426 27.72 3.73 0.37
CA TYR A 426 27.49 2.30 0.27
C TYR A 426 28.78 1.58 -0.11
N ARG A 427 29.11 0.52 0.62
CA ARG A 427 30.20 -0.39 0.26
C ARG A 427 29.76 -1.28 -0.91
N PRO A 428 30.67 -1.67 -1.80
CA PRO A 428 30.36 -2.69 -2.81
C PRO A 428 30.08 -4.02 -2.12
N TRP A 429 29.10 -4.76 -2.64
CA TRP A 429 28.58 -5.98 -2.06
C TRP A 429 28.62 -7.12 -3.08
N PRO A 430 29.17 -8.30 -2.74
CA PRO A 430 29.26 -9.41 -3.68
C PRO A 430 27.95 -10.21 -3.70
N ASN A 431 27.79 -11.07 -4.70
CA ASN A 431 26.87 -12.19 -4.55
C ASN A 431 27.39 -13.11 -3.44
N ILE A 432 26.49 -13.66 -2.63
CA ILE A 432 26.86 -14.64 -1.61
C ILE A 432 26.15 -15.95 -1.90
N PHE A 433 26.91 -17.03 -1.99
CA PHE A 433 26.40 -18.38 -2.21
C PHE A 433 26.77 -19.28 -1.06
N ARG A 434 25.79 -20.04 -0.57
CA ARG A 434 26.00 -21.18 0.30
C ARG A 434 26.17 -22.44 -0.53
N VAL A 435 27.22 -23.21 -0.26
CA VAL A 435 27.52 -24.46 -0.99
C VAL A 435 27.53 -25.62 -0.02
N GLY A 436 26.72 -26.63 -0.31
CA GLY A 436 26.54 -27.78 0.56
C GLY A 436 27.75 -28.70 0.64
N THR A 437 27.99 -29.18 1.85
CA THR A 437 29.07 -30.12 2.19
C THR A 437 28.56 -31.35 2.94
N LYS A 438 27.24 -31.46 3.14
CA LYS A 438 26.61 -32.62 3.80
C LYS A 438 26.80 -33.86 2.92
N LYS A 439 27.55 -34.82 3.46
CA LYS A 439 27.80 -36.12 2.83
C LYS A 439 26.58 -37.02 2.90
#